data_AF-A0A099LVD2-F1
#
_entry.id   AF-A0A099LVD2-F1
#
_cell.length_a   1.000
_cell.length_b   1.000
_cell.length_c   1.000
_cell.angle_alpha   90.00
_cell.angle_beta   90.00
_cell.angle_gamma   90.00
#
_symmetry.space_group_name_H-M   'P 1'
#
loop_
_entity.id
_entity.type
_entity.pdbx_description
1 polymer ?
#
loop_
_entity_poly.entity_id
_entity_poly.type
_entity_poly.pdbx_seq_one_letter_code
_entity_poly.pdbx_strand_id
1 'polypeptide(L)'
;MLNAVTAKAVIDHALFLGADFAELFVEHHQTSSVSLTSKEVDKINSGIDFGIGIRLFFGHKVLYGYTNSTEETELKRVTSLLAAKDKREQIAHAGALNLTRYPMQHGCTMPLKRDPNLESKIAFLCQVDLAARAQSEKIVQFIGSVLQREQQVEIFNSEGLHIADTRHYVRVAGNAVAQDGSEQSTGMDGPGALAGWEYSQQLDAKALGCDIAAQALVKLNADACPSGEMPVVIGNGFGGVIFHEACGHLLETTSVAKKASVFHDKMGEMIAHPVVNAVDDGTMTNEWGSIHIDDEGMETQRTQLIKDGKLTSFMVDKMGGMKTGYARTGSGRRQNYKFAPTSRMRNTFIEAGNSSLEEMISSIEKGIYAKKMGGGSVQPGTGEFNFAVREAYLIENGKITKPLKTATLISTGPKVLKEISMVGKDMALAPGMCGSVSGSVPTTVGQPSLKVDNILVGGGN
;
A
#
# COMPACT_ATOMS: atom_id res chain seq x y z
N MET A 1 -24.69 -10.72 -5.12
CA MET A 1 -24.02 -11.28 -3.92
C MET A 1 -24.58 -12.68 -3.64
N LEU A 2 -23.81 -13.56 -2.98
CA LEU A 2 -24.08 -15.01 -2.92
C LEU A 2 -25.21 -15.31 -1.91
N ASN A 3 -26.05 -16.30 -2.21
CA ASN A 3 -27.09 -16.73 -1.26
C ASN A 3 -26.45 -17.41 -0.03
N ALA A 4 -26.83 -16.99 1.18
CA ALA A 4 -26.28 -17.52 2.43
C ALA A 4 -26.55 -19.03 2.63
N VAL A 5 -27.67 -19.56 2.12
CA VAL A 5 -27.98 -21.00 2.14
C VAL A 5 -26.97 -21.77 1.28
N THR A 6 -26.70 -21.27 0.07
CA THR A 6 -25.68 -21.84 -0.82
C THR A 6 -24.29 -21.75 -0.19
N ALA A 7 -23.93 -20.61 0.39
CA ALA A 7 -22.65 -20.42 1.08
C ALA A 7 -22.48 -21.46 2.21
N LYS A 8 -23.50 -21.61 3.06
CA LYS A 8 -23.50 -22.61 4.14
C LYS A 8 -23.35 -24.03 3.59
N ALA A 9 -24.11 -24.39 2.55
CA ALA A 9 -24.06 -25.73 1.96
C ALA A 9 -22.68 -26.08 1.40
N VAL A 10 -21.95 -25.12 0.85
CA VAL A 10 -20.58 -25.30 0.35
C VAL A 10 -19.57 -25.42 1.50
N ILE A 11 -19.72 -24.60 2.54
CA ILE A 11 -18.87 -24.65 3.74
C ILE A 11 -19.06 -25.99 4.48
N ASP A 12 -20.30 -26.43 4.70
CA ASP A 12 -20.60 -27.73 5.31
C ASP A 12 -19.98 -28.88 4.49
N HIS A 13 -20.06 -28.79 3.16
CA HIS A 13 -19.43 -29.76 2.26
C HIS A 13 -17.89 -29.78 2.40
N ALA A 14 -17.25 -28.62 2.54
CA ALA A 14 -15.81 -28.54 2.77
C ALA A 14 -15.38 -29.20 4.10
N LEU A 15 -16.14 -28.95 5.18
CA LEU A 15 -15.89 -29.57 6.48
C LEU A 15 -16.11 -31.08 6.47
N PHE A 16 -17.15 -31.54 5.75
CA PHE A 16 -17.40 -32.97 5.54
C PHE A 16 -16.25 -33.66 4.79
N LEU A 17 -15.57 -32.95 3.89
CA LEU A 17 -14.36 -33.44 3.21
C LEU A 17 -13.10 -33.43 4.11
N GLY A 18 -13.21 -32.94 5.36
CA GLY A 18 -12.13 -32.94 6.35
C GLY A 18 -11.33 -31.65 6.43
N ALA A 19 -11.83 -30.53 5.88
CA ALA A 19 -11.20 -29.22 6.13
C ALA A 19 -11.39 -28.81 7.60
N ASP A 20 -10.35 -28.30 8.24
CA ASP A 20 -10.42 -27.74 9.60
C ASP A 20 -11.08 -26.35 9.61
N PHE A 21 -10.99 -25.64 8.48
CA PHE A 21 -11.61 -24.34 8.25
C PHE A 21 -11.93 -24.16 6.77
N ALA A 22 -13.05 -23.50 6.47
CA ALA A 22 -13.45 -23.14 5.12
C ALA A 22 -13.95 -21.69 5.07
N GLU A 23 -13.61 -20.98 4.00
CA GLU A 23 -14.03 -19.61 3.73
C GLU A 23 -14.44 -19.44 2.26
N LEU A 24 -15.50 -18.66 2.05
CA LEU A 24 -15.90 -18.13 0.76
C LEU A 24 -15.72 -16.61 0.77
N PHE A 25 -14.95 -16.09 -0.17
CA PHE A 25 -14.76 -14.65 -0.41
C PHE A 25 -15.43 -14.28 -1.72
N VAL A 26 -16.55 -13.58 -1.66
CA VAL A 26 -17.33 -13.14 -2.81
C VAL A 26 -16.96 -11.70 -3.12
N GLU A 27 -16.67 -11.40 -4.39
CA GLU A 27 -16.31 -10.07 -4.83
C GLU A 27 -17.10 -9.66 -6.06
N HIS A 28 -17.59 -8.43 -6.04
CA HIS A 28 -18.06 -7.71 -7.22
C HIS A 28 -17.31 -6.39 -7.31
N HIS A 29 -16.64 -6.16 -8.44
CA HIS A 29 -15.68 -5.09 -8.60
C HIS A 29 -15.97 -4.31 -9.88
N GLN A 30 -16.11 -2.99 -9.77
CA GLN A 30 -16.31 -2.08 -10.90
C GLN A 30 -15.17 -1.08 -10.98
N THR A 31 -14.69 -0.81 -12.19
CA THR A 31 -13.66 0.21 -12.46
C THR A 31 -14.08 1.14 -13.58
N SER A 32 -13.65 2.39 -13.49
CA SER A 32 -13.68 3.37 -14.56
C SER A 32 -12.37 4.15 -14.56
N SER A 33 -11.79 4.36 -15.73
CA SER A 33 -10.61 5.21 -15.88
C SER A 33 -10.76 6.12 -17.08
N VAL A 34 -10.40 7.39 -16.92
CA VAL A 34 -10.23 8.35 -18.01
C VAL A 34 -8.78 8.84 -18.02
N SER A 35 -8.17 8.92 -19.20
CA SER A 35 -6.82 9.48 -19.38
C SER A 35 -6.82 10.61 -20.41
N LEU A 36 -6.00 11.63 -20.14
CA LEU A 36 -5.69 12.72 -21.05
C LEU A 36 -4.23 12.61 -21.51
N THR A 37 -3.99 12.90 -22.79
CA THR A 37 -2.66 13.16 -23.33
C THR A 37 -2.69 14.52 -24.03
N SER A 38 -1.90 15.48 -23.55
CA SER A 38 -1.80 16.82 -24.16
C SER A 38 -3.15 17.48 -24.47
N LYS A 39 -4.01 17.63 -23.45
CA LYS A 39 -5.38 18.21 -23.49
C LYS A 39 -6.48 17.38 -24.14
N GLU A 40 -6.15 16.30 -24.83
CA GLU A 40 -7.15 15.45 -25.48
C GLU A 40 -7.41 14.18 -24.68
N VAL A 41 -8.68 13.72 -24.70
CA VAL A 41 -9.05 12.44 -24.11
C VAL A 41 -8.43 11.32 -24.93
N ASP A 42 -7.51 10.59 -24.31
CA ASP A 42 -6.83 9.46 -24.94
C ASP A 42 -7.68 8.19 -24.82
N LYS A 43 -8.10 7.84 -23.59
CA LYS A 43 -8.85 6.60 -23.32
C LYS A 43 -9.91 6.79 -22.24
N ILE A 44 -11.01 6.07 -22.42
CA ILE A 44 -12.02 5.83 -21.39
C ILE A 44 -12.23 4.31 -21.33
N ASN A 45 -11.94 3.73 -20.17
CA ASN A 45 -12.13 2.29 -19.93
C ASN A 45 -13.11 2.09 -18.79
N SER A 46 -13.92 1.04 -18.88
CA SER A 46 -14.72 0.55 -17.76
C SER A 46 -14.63 -0.98 -17.69
N GLY A 47 -14.75 -1.53 -16.50
CA GLY A 47 -14.64 -2.97 -16.27
C GLY A 47 -15.55 -3.42 -15.13
N ILE A 48 -16.05 -4.64 -15.24
CA ILE A 48 -16.79 -5.32 -14.17
C ILE A 48 -16.19 -6.72 -14.02
N ASP A 49 -15.78 -7.05 -12.81
CA ASP A 49 -15.33 -8.38 -12.42
C ASP A 49 -16.25 -8.93 -11.32
N PHE A 50 -16.56 -10.22 -11.40
CA PHE A 50 -17.24 -10.95 -10.34
C PHE A 50 -16.53 -12.30 -10.12
N GLY A 51 -16.46 -12.72 -8.86
CA GLY A 51 -16.02 -14.07 -8.53
C GLY A 51 -16.09 -14.43 -7.06
N ILE A 52 -15.80 -15.70 -6.80
CA ILE A 52 -15.85 -16.34 -5.49
C ILE A 52 -14.53 -17.10 -5.29
N GLY A 53 -13.77 -16.70 -4.28
CA GLY A 53 -12.61 -17.42 -3.78
C GLY A 53 -13.04 -18.45 -2.74
N ILE A 54 -12.46 -19.65 -2.79
CA ILE A 54 -12.70 -20.76 -1.86
C ILE A 54 -11.36 -21.09 -1.19
N ARG A 55 -11.31 -20.94 0.13
CA ARG A 55 -10.10 -21.20 0.93
C ARG A 55 -10.36 -22.28 1.95
N LEU A 56 -9.55 -23.34 1.93
CA LEU A 56 -9.65 -24.50 2.82
C LEU A 56 -8.37 -24.66 3.63
N PHE A 57 -8.49 -24.90 4.93
CA PHE A 57 -7.34 -25.24 5.78
C PHE A 57 -7.37 -26.74 6.11
N PHE A 58 -6.20 -27.35 6.00
CA PHE A 58 -5.89 -28.68 6.52
C PHE A 58 -4.66 -28.53 7.42
N GLY A 59 -4.91 -28.11 8.66
CA GLY A 59 -3.92 -27.72 9.65
C GLY A 59 -3.23 -26.44 9.21
N HIS A 60 -1.94 -26.54 8.94
CA HIS A 60 -1.13 -25.41 8.45
C HIS A 60 -1.03 -25.34 6.92
N LYS A 61 -1.66 -26.28 6.20
CA LYS A 61 -1.76 -26.30 4.74
C LYS A 61 -2.98 -25.49 4.32
N VAL A 62 -2.79 -24.55 3.40
CA VAL A 62 -3.86 -23.75 2.80
C VAL A 62 -4.04 -24.20 1.35
N LEU A 63 -5.27 -24.53 0.98
CA LEU A 63 -5.68 -24.78 -0.40
C LEU A 63 -6.59 -23.63 -0.83
N TYR A 64 -6.40 -23.18 -2.07
CA TYR A 64 -7.15 -22.07 -2.62
C TYR A 64 -7.57 -22.36 -4.06
N GLY A 65 -8.82 -22.04 -4.38
CA GLY A 65 -9.34 -22.04 -5.74
C GLY A 65 -10.39 -20.94 -5.88
N TYR A 66 -10.83 -20.70 -7.10
CA TYR A 66 -11.83 -19.67 -7.37
C TYR A 66 -12.69 -20.02 -8.57
N THR A 67 -13.85 -19.38 -8.66
CA THR A 67 -14.79 -19.48 -9.79
C THR A 67 -15.57 -18.17 -9.93
N ASN A 68 -16.26 -17.99 -11.05
CA ASN A 68 -17.23 -16.91 -11.26
C ASN A 68 -18.68 -17.41 -11.27
N SER A 69 -18.91 -18.70 -10.97
CA SER A 69 -20.23 -19.29 -10.85
C SER A 69 -20.78 -19.20 -9.43
N THR A 70 -22.04 -18.80 -9.29
CA THR A 70 -22.80 -18.82 -8.03
C THR A 70 -23.51 -20.15 -7.77
N GLU A 71 -23.47 -21.09 -8.71
CA GLU A 71 -24.21 -22.34 -8.62
C GLU A 71 -23.62 -23.27 -7.55
N GLU A 72 -24.47 -23.76 -6.64
CA GLU A 72 -24.05 -24.60 -5.51
C GLU A 72 -23.29 -25.85 -5.97
N THR A 73 -23.75 -26.48 -7.06
CA THR A 73 -23.14 -27.70 -7.62
C THR A 73 -21.72 -27.45 -8.10
N GLU A 74 -21.48 -26.30 -8.73
CA GLU A 74 -20.17 -25.90 -9.22
C GLU A 74 -19.23 -25.52 -8.08
N LEU A 75 -19.71 -24.78 -7.09
CA LEU A 75 -18.94 -24.43 -5.90
C LEU A 75 -18.52 -25.68 -5.11
N LYS A 76 -19.44 -26.65 -4.93
CA LYS A 76 -19.13 -27.96 -4.33
C LYS A 76 -18.14 -28.75 -5.17
N ARG A 77 -18.24 -28.73 -6.50
CA ARG A 77 -17.28 -29.39 -7.40
C ARG A 77 -15.87 -28.84 -7.25
N VAL A 78 -15.71 -27.51 -7.27
CA VAL A 78 -14.40 -26.85 -7.05
C VAL A 78 -13.85 -27.20 -5.67
N THR A 79 -14.70 -27.15 -4.64
CA THR A 79 -14.34 -27.52 -3.27
C THR A 79 -13.83 -28.96 -3.18
N SER A 80 -14.55 -29.92 -3.77
CA SER A 80 -14.13 -31.33 -3.84
C SER A 80 -12.80 -31.51 -4.57
N LEU A 81 -12.58 -30.79 -5.67
CA LEU A 81 -11.32 -30.87 -6.41
C LEU A 81 -10.14 -30.33 -5.60
N LEU A 82 -10.33 -29.24 -4.85
CA LEU A 82 -9.31 -28.70 -3.96
C LEU A 82 -8.95 -29.71 -2.88
N ALA A 83 -9.94 -30.30 -2.21
CA ALA A 83 -9.74 -31.24 -1.11
C ALA A 83 -9.33 -32.66 -1.53
N ALA A 84 -9.33 -33.00 -2.83
CA ALA A 84 -9.26 -34.39 -3.32
C ALA A 84 -8.07 -35.21 -2.80
N LYS A 85 -6.95 -34.56 -2.46
CA LYS A 85 -5.70 -35.21 -2.00
C LYS A 85 -5.43 -35.06 -0.51
N ASP A 86 -6.32 -34.40 0.24
CA ASP A 86 -6.12 -34.10 1.65
C ASP A 86 -7.30 -34.68 2.44
N LYS A 87 -7.00 -35.56 3.39
CA LYS A 87 -8.00 -36.21 4.24
C LYS A 87 -7.62 -36.05 5.70
N ARG A 88 -8.57 -35.55 6.49
CA ARG A 88 -8.52 -35.47 7.96
C ARG A 88 -9.84 -35.96 8.53
N GLU A 89 -9.97 -35.93 9.86
CA GLU A 89 -11.21 -36.27 10.54
C GLU A 89 -12.35 -35.35 10.07
N GLN A 90 -13.53 -35.93 9.88
CA GLN A 90 -14.69 -35.20 9.38
C GLN A 90 -15.30 -34.36 10.49
N ILE A 91 -15.61 -33.10 10.18
CA ILE A 91 -16.39 -32.24 11.06
C ILE A 91 -17.84 -32.25 10.55
N ALA A 92 -18.78 -32.64 11.41
CA ALA A 92 -20.15 -32.91 10.99
C ALA A 92 -20.85 -31.69 10.37
N HIS A 93 -20.77 -30.52 11.01
CA HIS A 93 -21.42 -29.29 10.54
C HIS A 93 -20.67 -28.04 10.98
N ALA A 94 -20.73 -26.99 10.16
CA ALA A 94 -20.30 -25.65 10.58
C ALA A 94 -21.27 -25.08 11.62
N GLY A 95 -20.80 -24.11 12.42
CA GLY A 95 -21.68 -23.27 13.23
C GLY A 95 -22.71 -22.53 12.38
N ALA A 96 -23.77 -22.01 13.01
CA ALA A 96 -24.72 -21.15 12.31
C ALA A 96 -24.04 -19.88 11.77
N LEU A 97 -24.34 -19.49 10.54
CA LEU A 97 -23.86 -18.23 9.97
C LEU A 97 -24.54 -17.07 10.67
N ASN A 98 -23.75 -16.22 11.31
CA ASN A 98 -24.17 -15.03 12.01
C ASN A 98 -23.81 -13.81 11.16
N LEU A 99 -24.83 -13.22 10.52
CA LEU A 99 -24.65 -11.98 9.77
C LEU A 99 -24.29 -10.85 10.73
N THR A 100 -23.06 -10.35 10.63
CA THR A 100 -22.60 -9.17 11.32
C THR A 100 -22.41 -8.06 10.31
N ARG A 101 -23.05 -6.90 10.55
CA ARG A 101 -22.84 -5.69 9.74
C ARG A 101 -22.09 -4.67 10.57
N TYR A 102 -21.00 -4.16 10.03
CA TYR A 102 -20.22 -3.10 10.67
C TYR A 102 -20.68 -1.72 10.18
N PRO A 103 -20.60 -0.69 11.04
CA PRO A 103 -20.88 0.67 10.62
C PRO A 103 -19.87 1.13 9.57
N MET A 104 -20.37 1.78 8.51
CA MET A 104 -19.50 2.37 7.49
C MET A 104 -18.69 3.53 8.11
N GLN A 105 -17.38 3.35 8.24
CA GLN A 105 -16.44 4.38 8.72
C GLN A 105 -15.94 5.34 7.62
N HIS A 106 -16.19 5.01 6.35
CA HIS A 106 -15.64 5.71 5.19
C HIS A 106 -16.81 6.06 4.27
N GLY A 107 -17.33 7.28 4.45
CA GLY A 107 -18.45 7.78 3.66
C GLY A 107 -18.04 8.03 2.21
N CYS A 108 -18.95 7.76 1.28
CA CYS A 108 -18.76 8.06 -0.14
C CYS A 108 -20.00 8.77 -0.69
N THR A 109 -19.84 10.00 -1.18
CA THR A 109 -20.96 10.80 -1.70
C THR A 109 -21.06 10.78 -3.22
N MET A 110 -19.94 10.57 -3.93
CA MET A 110 -19.87 10.49 -5.39
C MET A 110 -19.28 9.13 -5.82
N PRO A 111 -19.98 8.01 -5.57
CA PRO A 111 -19.53 6.68 -5.95
C PRO A 111 -19.49 6.50 -7.47
N LEU A 112 -18.85 5.44 -7.93
CA LEU A 112 -18.71 5.14 -9.35
C LEU A 112 -20.06 4.82 -10.04
N LYS A 113 -21.08 4.40 -9.30
CA LYS A 113 -22.33 3.87 -9.86
C LYS A 113 -22.99 4.81 -10.88
N ARG A 114 -22.77 4.53 -12.18
CA ARG A 114 -23.19 5.25 -13.41
C ARG A 114 -22.32 6.42 -13.90
N ASP A 115 -21.14 6.62 -13.31
CA ASP A 115 -20.14 7.65 -13.63
C ASP A 115 -20.68 8.98 -14.24
N PRO A 116 -21.58 9.70 -13.54
CA PRO A 116 -22.11 10.98 -14.03
C PRO A 116 -21.05 12.09 -14.05
N ASN A 117 -19.84 11.83 -13.57
CA ASN A 117 -18.82 12.84 -13.28
C ASN A 117 -17.70 12.90 -14.32
N LEU A 118 -17.84 12.21 -15.45
CA LEU A 118 -16.82 12.15 -16.50
C LEU A 118 -16.35 13.56 -16.94
N GLU A 119 -17.28 14.48 -17.17
CA GLU A 119 -16.96 15.87 -17.55
C GLU A 119 -16.14 16.59 -16.47
N SER A 120 -16.51 16.42 -15.20
CA SER A 120 -15.78 17.00 -14.06
C SER A 120 -14.37 16.42 -13.93
N LYS A 121 -14.18 15.12 -14.19
CA LYS A 121 -12.85 14.47 -14.20
C LYS A 121 -11.96 15.02 -15.32
N ILE A 122 -12.51 15.15 -16.53
CA ILE A 122 -11.80 15.72 -17.67
C ILE A 122 -11.42 17.17 -17.37
N ALA A 123 -12.35 17.97 -16.86
CA ALA A 123 -12.10 19.36 -16.49
C ALA A 123 -10.98 19.48 -15.43
N PHE A 124 -10.97 18.61 -14.41
CA PHE A 124 -9.90 18.56 -13.42
C PHE A 124 -8.54 18.26 -14.07
N LEU A 125 -8.45 17.21 -14.89
CA LEU A 125 -7.19 16.85 -15.56
C LEU A 125 -6.69 17.95 -16.51
N CYS A 126 -7.58 18.64 -17.22
CA CYS A 126 -7.24 19.79 -18.05
C CYS A 126 -6.67 20.95 -17.21
N GLN A 127 -7.19 21.22 -16.02
CA GLN A 127 -6.65 22.24 -15.11
C GLN A 127 -5.23 21.89 -14.64
N VAL A 128 -4.97 20.61 -14.33
CA VAL A 128 -3.63 20.13 -13.95
C VAL A 128 -2.64 20.31 -15.11
N ASP A 129 -3.01 19.90 -16.34
CA ASP A 129 -2.18 20.08 -17.56
C ASP A 129 -1.85 21.55 -17.80
N LEU A 130 -2.87 22.42 -17.77
CA LEU A 130 -2.70 23.87 -17.95
C LEU A 130 -1.74 24.46 -16.92
N ALA A 131 -1.88 24.08 -15.64
CA ALA A 131 -1.02 24.57 -14.57
C ALA A 131 0.43 24.08 -14.70
N ALA A 132 0.62 22.81 -15.11
CA ALA A 132 1.94 22.24 -15.35
C ALA A 132 2.67 22.96 -16.50
N ARG A 133 2.01 23.14 -17.65
CA ARG A 133 2.58 23.82 -18.82
C ARG A 133 2.85 25.31 -18.59
N ALA A 134 2.07 25.95 -17.73
CA ALA A 134 2.29 27.36 -17.37
C ALA A 134 3.61 27.59 -16.61
N GLN A 135 4.27 26.55 -16.08
CA GLN A 135 5.54 26.69 -15.37
C GLN A 135 6.73 26.97 -16.30
N SER A 136 6.72 26.40 -17.52
CA SER A 136 7.83 26.53 -18.47
C SER A 136 7.46 25.99 -19.84
N GLU A 137 7.95 26.63 -20.91
CA GLU A 137 7.89 26.11 -22.27
C GLU A 137 8.65 24.79 -22.45
N LYS A 138 9.55 24.46 -21.50
CA LYS A 138 10.25 23.17 -21.49
C LYS A 138 9.33 21.99 -21.14
N ILE A 139 8.12 22.22 -20.62
CA ILE A 139 7.12 21.15 -20.41
C ILE A 139 6.46 20.79 -21.75
N VAL A 140 7.04 19.79 -22.42
CA VAL A 140 6.63 19.40 -23.77
C VAL A 140 5.42 18.45 -23.77
N GLN A 141 5.29 17.60 -22.74
CA GLN A 141 4.21 16.60 -22.64
C GLN A 141 3.61 16.55 -21.24
N PHE A 142 2.31 16.30 -21.18
CA PHE A 142 1.59 15.96 -19.96
C PHE A 142 0.62 14.80 -20.22
N ILE A 143 0.60 13.84 -19.31
CA ILE A 143 -0.31 12.70 -19.29
C ILE A 143 -1.02 12.70 -17.94
N GLY A 144 -2.34 12.78 -17.94
CA GLY A 144 -3.17 12.74 -16.74
C GLY A 144 -4.11 11.54 -16.75
N SER A 145 -4.47 11.01 -15.58
CA SER A 145 -5.54 10.03 -15.47
C SER A 145 -6.33 10.13 -14.16
N VAL A 146 -7.60 9.75 -14.22
CA VAL A 146 -8.44 9.49 -13.04
C VAL A 146 -8.88 8.05 -13.09
N LEU A 147 -8.62 7.31 -12.01
CA LEU A 147 -9.13 5.97 -11.75
C LEU A 147 -10.18 6.06 -10.65
N GLN A 148 -11.36 5.49 -10.86
CA GLN A 148 -12.32 5.17 -9.80
C GLN A 148 -12.59 3.68 -9.78
N ARG A 149 -12.77 3.16 -8.56
CA ARG A 149 -13.06 1.76 -8.28
C ARG A 149 -14.12 1.66 -7.20
N GLU A 150 -15.08 0.76 -7.39
CA GLU A 150 -16.00 0.31 -6.34
C GLU A 150 -15.81 -1.21 -6.17
N GLN A 151 -15.49 -1.65 -4.96
CA GLN A 151 -15.29 -3.05 -4.63
C GLN A 151 -16.28 -3.44 -3.53
N GLN A 152 -17.20 -4.34 -3.85
CA GLN A 152 -18.13 -4.95 -2.90
C GLN A 152 -17.61 -6.34 -2.56
N VAL A 153 -17.41 -6.61 -1.27
CA VAL A 153 -16.94 -7.90 -0.76
C VAL A 153 -17.92 -8.49 0.24
N GLU A 154 -18.03 -9.81 0.25
CA GLU A 154 -18.81 -10.56 1.23
C GLU A 154 -18.06 -11.84 1.60
N ILE A 155 -17.95 -12.12 2.90
CA ILE A 155 -17.12 -13.18 3.44
C ILE A 155 -18.00 -14.09 4.29
N PHE A 156 -17.91 -15.39 4.02
CA PHE A 156 -18.54 -16.45 4.80
C PHE A 156 -17.46 -17.41 5.29
N ASN A 157 -17.56 -17.91 6.52
CA ASN A 157 -16.64 -18.97 6.96
C ASN A 157 -17.26 -20.00 7.92
N SER A 158 -16.52 -21.10 8.14
CA SER A 158 -16.93 -22.22 8.98
C SER A 158 -17.05 -21.91 10.47
N GLU A 159 -16.55 -20.75 10.92
CA GLU A 159 -16.67 -20.28 12.30
C GLU A 159 -17.97 -19.48 12.51
N GLY A 160 -18.85 -19.43 11.50
CA GLY A 160 -20.12 -18.74 11.57
C GLY A 160 -20.05 -17.27 11.15
N LEU A 161 -18.96 -16.81 10.55
CA LEU A 161 -18.89 -15.44 10.03
C LEU A 161 -19.75 -15.30 8.77
N HIS A 162 -20.56 -14.24 8.73
CA HIS A 162 -21.09 -13.66 7.49
C HIS A 162 -20.98 -12.14 7.59
N ILE A 163 -20.20 -11.52 6.71
CA ILE A 163 -19.87 -10.09 6.78
C ILE A 163 -19.70 -9.50 5.37
N ALA A 164 -19.99 -8.22 5.19
CA ALA A 164 -19.84 -7.53 3.91
C ALA A 164 -19.21 -6.14 4.08
N ASP A 165 -18.54 -5.68 3.03
CA ASP A 165 -17.89 -4.36 2.96
C ASP A 165 -18.01 -3.78 1.53
N THR A 166 -18.04 -2.46 1.42
CA THR A 166 -18.06 -1.72 0.15
C THR A 166 -17.02 -0.60 0.20
N ARG A 167 -16.03 -0.72 -0.69
CA ARG A 167 -14.85 0.12 -0.72
C ARG A 167 -14.83 0.95 -1.99
N HIS A 168 -14.77 2.26 -1.82
CA HIS A 168 -14.65 3.22 -2.92
C HIS A 168 -13.24 3.76 -2.96
N TYR A 169 -12.59 3.67 -4.12
CA TYR A 169 -11.26 4.20 -4.34
C TYR A 169 -11.29 5.20 -5.48
N VAL A 170 -10.53 6.28 -5.30
CA VAL A 170 -10.29 7.29 -6.34
C VAL A 170 -8.81 7.61 -6.35
N ARG A 171 -8.24 7.71 -7.55
CA ARG A 171 -6.86 8.16 -7.74
C ARG A 171 -6.80 9.11 -8.91
N VAL A 172 -6.19 10.27 -8.70
CA VAL A 172 -5.75 11.16 -9.77
C VAL A 172 -4.26 10.95 -9.94
N ALA A 173 -3.78 10.86 -11.17
CA ALA A 173 -2.36 10.79 -11.47
C ALA A 173 -2.00 11.75 -12.59
N GLY A 174 -0.81 12.35 -12.51
CA GLY A 174 -0.25 13.18 -13.56
C GLY A 174 1.23 12.88 -13.75
N ASN A 175 1.68 12.99 -15.00
CA ASN A 175 3.07 12.85 -15.41
C ASN A 175 3.41 13.96 -16.41
N ALA A 176 4.47 14.72 -16.16
CA ALA A 176 4.97 15.74 -17.06
C ALA A 176 6.37 15.37 -17.54
N VAL A 177 6.66 15.64 -18.82
CA VAL A 177 7.99 15.52 -19.41
C VAL A 177 8.53 16.92 -19.69
N ALA A 178 9.69 17.23 -19.13
CA ALA A 178 10.44 18.43 -19.42
C ALA A 178 11.61 18.11 -20.36
N GLN A 179 11.88 18.97 -21.34
CA GLN A 179 12.93 18.78 -22.34
C GLN A 179 13.76 20.05 -22.55
N ASP A 180 15.08 19.88 -22.69
CA ASP A 180 16.04 20.93 -23.04
C ASP A 180 17.11 20.36 -23.99
N GLY A 181 17.02 20.66 -25.28
CA GLY A 181 17.84 20.00 -26.30
C GLY A 181 17.60 18.48 -26.33
N SER A 182 18.65 17.71 -26.06
CA SER A 182 18.60 16.24 -25.94
C SER A 182 18.26 15.74 -24.53
N GLU A 183 18.30 16.60 -23.53
CA GLU A 183 18.03 16.21 -22.14
C GLU A 183 16.53 16.15 -21.88
N GLN A 184 16.09 15.08 -21.20
CA GLN A 184 14.71 14.90 -20.77
C GLN A 184 14.64 14.49 -19.31
N SER A 185 13.58 14.94 -18.64
CA SER A 185 13.29 14.57 -17.26
C SER A 185 11.79 14.51 -17.05
N THR A 186 11.37 13.79 -16.00
CA THR A 186 9.95 13.59 -15.72
C THR A 186 9.58 13.98 -14.30
N GLY A 187 8.38 14.53 -14.14
CA GLY A 187 7.74 14.78 -12.87
C GLY A 187 6.43 14.01 -12.81
N MET A 188 6.03 13.57 -11.62
CA MET A 188 4.81 12.78 -11.47
C MET A 188 4.28 12.84 -10.05
N ASP A 189 2.97 12.80 -9.91
CA ASP A 189 2.29 12.68 -8.62
C ASP A 189 0.98 11.93 -8.83
N GLY A 190 0.49 11.31 -7.76
CA GLY A 190 -0.61 10.35 -7.85
C GLY A 190 -1.47 10.28 -6.60
N PRO A 191 -2.05 11.39 -6.12
CA PRO A 191 -2.90 11.40 -4.94
C PRO A 191 -4.11 10.48 -5.12
N GLY A 192 -4.48 9.79 -4.05
CA GLY A 192 -5.62 8.88 -4.03
C GLY A 192 -6.08 8.64 -2.60
N ALA A 193 -7.35 8.27 -2.48
CA ALA A 193 -8.02 8.05 -1.21
C ALA A 193 -9.01 6.89 -1.32
N LEU A 194 -9.37 6.34 -0.16
CA LEU A 194 -10.55 5.50 -0.02
C LEU A 194 -11.79 6.41 0.05
N ALA A 195 -12.18 6.97 -1.09
CA ALA A 195 -13.29 7.90 -1.26
C ALA A 195 -13.87 7.84 -2.68
N GLY A 196 -15.02 8.50 -2.88
CA GLY A 196 -15.57 8.76 -4.20
C GLY A 196 -14.94 9.97 -4.90
N TRP A 197 -15.54 10.43 -6.01
CA TRP A 197 -15.02 11.56 -6.80
C TRP A 197 -15.02 12.90 -6.02
N GLU A 198 -15.74 12.99 -4.91
CA GLU A 198 -15.68 14.13 -3.98
C GLU A 198 -14.27 14.43 -3.48
N TYR A 199 -13.35 13.46 -3.51
CA TYR A 199 -11.95 13.68 -3.18
C TYR A 199 -11.30 14.79 -4.04
N SER A 200 -11.75 14.97 -5.27
CA SER A 200 -11.29 16.07 -6.14
C SER A 200 -11.50 17.46 -5.54
N GLN A 201 -12.48 17.63 -4.64
CA GLN A 201 -12.75 18.89 -3.94
C GLN A 201 -11.72 19.19 -2.85
N GLN A 202 -10.96 18.18 -2.41
CA GLN A 202 -9.88 18.31 -1.44
C GLN A 202 -8.52 18.54 -2.11
N LEU A 203 -8.45 18.42 -3.44
CA LEU A 203 -7.24 18.60 -4.23
C LEU A 203 -7.23 19.97 -4.91
N ASP A 204 -6.09 20.66 -4.82
CA ASP A 204 -5.82 21.82 -5.66
C ASP A 204 -5.18 21.35 -6.98
N ALA A 205 -5.97 21.34 -8.06
CA ALA A 205 -5.51 20.95 -9.39
C ALA A 205 -4.33 21.80 -9.89
N LYS A 206 -4.31 23.09 -9.54
CA LYS A 206 -3.23 24.00 -9.94
C LYS A 206 -1.95 23.66 -9.18
N ALA A 207 -2.03 23.52 -7.86
CA ALA A 207 -0.88 23.13 -7.05
C ALA A 207 -0.30 21.78 -7.50
N LEU A 208 -1.16 20.80 -7.77
CA LEU A 208 -0.75 19.49 -8.29
C LEU A 208 0.00 19.62 -9.62
N GLY A 209 -0.50 20.42 -10.56
CA GLY A 209 0.17 20.66 -11.84
C GLY A 209 1.52 21.35 -11.68
N CYS A 210 1.59 22.38 -10.82
CA CYS A 210 2.83 23.09 -10.49
C CYS A 210 3.87 22.13 -9.88
N ASP A 211 3.49 21.31 -8.91
CA ASP A 211 4.39 20.38 -8.21
C ASP A 211 4.92 19.28 -9.12
N ILE A 212 4.09 18.78 -10.05
CA ILE A 212 4.49 17.81 -11.05
C ILE A 212 5.51 18.45 -12.01
N ALA A 213 5.24 19.65 -12.52
CA ALA A 213 6.15 20.35 -13.42
C ALA A 213 7.46 20.75 -12.73
N ALA A 214 7.40 21.23 -11.48
CA ALA A 214 8.58 21.58 -10.70
C ALA A 214 9.53 20.39 -10.54
N GLN A 215 9.01 19.19 -10.26
CA GLN A 215 9.84 17.97 -10.18
C GLN A 215 10.56 17.65 -11.50
N ALA A 216 9.90 17.84 -12.64
CA ALA A 216 10.54 17.64 -13.94
C ALA A 216 11.63 18.70 -14.15
N LEU A 217 11.29 19.97 -13.98
CA LEU A 217 12.19 21.10 -14.24
C LEU A 217 13.41 21.15 -13.32
N VAL A 218 13.27 20.80 -12.04
CA VAL A 218 14.40 20.78 -11.07
C VAL A 218 15.47 19.78 -11.48
N LYS A 219 15.07 18.64 -12.05
CA LYS A 219 16.01 17.61 -12.52
C LYS A 219 16.62 17.93 -13.87
N LEU A 220 15.93 18.74 -14.66
CA LEU A 220 16.40 19.15 -15.98
C LEU A 220 17.65 20.01 -15.79
N ASN A 221 18.80 19.47 -16.19
CA ASN A 221 20.14 20.04 -15.99
C ASN A 221 20.65 20.05 -14.52
N ALA A 222 20.14 19.17 -13.66
CA ALA A 222 20.69 19.00 -12.31
C ALA A 222 22.10 18.35 -12.34
N ASP A 223 22.89 18.63 -11.30
CA ASP A 223 24.22 18.03 -11.14
C ASP A 223 24.13 16.54 -10.81
N ALA A 224 25.17 15.78 -11.16
CA ALA A 224 25.26 14.38 -10.77
C ALA A 224 25.21 14.23 -9.24
N CYS A 225 24.46 13.22 -8.77
CA CYS A 225 24.39 12.91 -7.34
C CYS A 225 25.72 12.29 -6.88
N PRO A 226 26.29 12.69 -5.73
CA PRO A 226 27.48 12.03 -5.20
C PRO A 226 27.20 10.57 -4.86
N SER A 227 28.23 9.73 -4.97
CA SER A 227 28.16 8.32 -4.60
C SER A 227 28.95 8.04 -3.32
N GLY A 228 28.47 7.10 -2.53
CA GLY A 228 29.14 6.64 -1.31
C GLY A 228 28.23 6.59 -0.09
N GLU A 229 28.79 6.15 1.02
CA GLU A 229 28.14 6.20 2.33
C GLU A 229 28.15 7.64 2.85
N MET A 230 26.96 8.18 3.15
CA MET A 230 26.79 9.56 3.64
C MET A 230 25.47 9.71 4.43
N PRO A 231 25.34 10.77 5.25
CA PRO A 231 24.07 11.10 5.88
C PRO A 231 23.04 11.60 4.86
N VAL A 232 21.79 11.17 5.06
CA VAL A 232 20.66 11.53 4.20
C VAL A 232 19.49 11.98 5.05
N VAL A 233 18.94 13.16 4.73
CA VAL A 233 17.62 13.56 5.21
C VAL A 233 16.60 13.11 4.19
N ILE A 234 15.59 12.35 4.64
CA ILE A 234 14.49 11.86 3.79
C ILE A 234 13.25 12.67 4.13
N GLY A 235 12.61 13.24 3.12
CA GLY A 235 11.39 14.02 3.27
C GLY A 235 10.22 13.21 3.84
N ASN A 236 9.19 13.92 4.29
CA ASN A 236 7.96 13.34 4.82
C ASN A 236 7.09 12.66 3.74
N GLY A 237 5.96 12.07 4.13
CA GLY A 237 4.99 11.49 3.19
C GLY A 237 5.52 10.20 2.56
N PHE A 238 5.75 10.21 1.24
CA PHE A 238 6.21 9.02 0.51
C PHE A 238 7.63 8.58 0.90
N GLY A 239 8.37 9.41 1.64
CA GLY A 239 9.60 8.97 2.33
C GLY A 239 9.41 7.69 3.14
N GLY A 240 8.20 7.47 3.67
CA GLY A 240 7.83 6.31 4.49
C GLY A 240 7.92 4.97 3.76
N VAL A 241 8.12 4.99 2.44
CA VAL A 241 8.48 3.80 1.67
C VAL A 241 9.73 3.13 2.24
N ILE A 242 10.65 3.89 2.85
CA ILE A 242 11.81 3.32 3.55
C ILE A 242 11.37 2.33 4.62
N PHE A 243 10.42 2.70 5.49
CA PHE A 243 9.92 1.83 6.54
C PHE A 243 9.13 0.64 5.96
N HIS A 244 8.35 0.89 4.90
CA HIS A 244 7.56 -0.14 4.22
C HIS A 244 8.42 -1.33 3.77
N GLU A 245 9.52 -1.08 3.08
CA GLU A 245 10.40 -2.14 2.59
C GLU A 245 11.40 -2.62 3.64
N ALA A 246 12.01 -1.70 4.39
CA ALA A 246 13.05 -2.01 5.37
C ALA A 246 12.52 -2.81 6.56
N CYS A 247 11.22 -2.69 6.87
CA CYS A 247 10.64 -3.27 8.07
C CYS A 247 9.25 -3.85 7.83
N GLY A 248 8.35 -3.12 7.18
CA GLY A 248 6.93 -3.47 7.05
C GLY A 248 6.71 -4.92 6.62
N HIS A 249 7.23 -5.31 5.45
CA HIS A 249 7.14 -6.70 4.96
C HIS A 249 7.82 -7.75 5.86
N LEU A 250 8.87 -7.36 6.59
CA LEU A 250 9.56 -8.24 7.53
C LEU A 250 8.76 -8.44 8.82
N LEU A 251 7.77 -7.58 9.10
CA LEU A 251 6.85 -7.71 10.22
C LEU A 251 5.52 -8.39 9.86
N GLU A 252 5.33 -8.79 8.60
CA GLU A 252 4.20 -9.61 8.16
C GLU A 252 4.40 -11.09 8.55
N THR A 253 3.39 -11.73 9.15
CA THR A 253 3.46 -13.16 9.53
C THR A 253 3.71 -14.11 8.37
N THR A 254 3.42 -13.68 7.15
CA THR A 254 3.78 -14.41 5.91
C THR A 254 5.28 -14.73 5.85
N SER A 255 6.12 -13.80 6.32
CA SER A 255 7.59 -13.93 6.38
C SER A 255 8.04 -14.51 7.73
N VAL A 256 7.44 -14.05 8.84
CA VAL A 256 7.80 -14.46 10.21
C VAL A 256 7.51 -15.94 10.46
N ALA A 257 6.34 -16.44 10.05
CA ALA A 257 5.95 -17.83 10.26
C ALA A 257 6.87 -18.83 9.54
N LYS A 258 7.54 -18.39 8.47
CA LYS A 258 8.54 -19.17 7.72
C LYS A 258 9.96 -19.00 8.24
N LYS A 259 10.17 -18.18 9.27
CA LYS A 259 11.48 -17.74 9.76
C LYS A 259 12.35 -17.10 8.65
N ALA A 260 11.70 -16.51 7.65
CA ALA A 260 12.37 -15.80 6.56
C ALA A 260 12.63 -14.33 6.89
N SER A 261 11.90 -13.77 7.86
CA SER A 261 12.16 -12.44 8.39
C SER A 261 13.32 -12.46 9.37
N VAL A 262 14.26 -11.51 9.22
CA VAL A 262 15.34 -11.26 10.19
C VAL A 262 14.85 -10.85 11.59
N PHE A 263 13.56 -10.50 11.73
CA PHE A 263 12.94 -10.11 13.00
C PHE A 263 12.10 -11.23 13.63
N HIS A 264 12.07 -12.43 13.06
CA HIS A 264 11.11 -13.48 13.46
C HIS A 264 11.18 -13.89 14.94
N ASP A 265 12.33 -13.71 15.59
CA ASP A 265 12.61 -14.06 16.99
C ASP A 265 12.94 -12.82 17.85
N LYS A 266 12.62 -11.62 17.39
CA LYS A 266 13.03 -10.35 18.03
C LYS A 266 11.93 -9.65 18.81
N MET A 267 10.84 -10.34 19.15
CA MET A 267 9.75 -9.75 19.93
C MET A 267 10.27 -9.20 21.26
N GLY A 268 10.03 -7.91 21.53
CA GLY A 268 10.53 -7.20 22.71
C GLY A 268 11.96 -6.65 22.62
N GLU A 269 12.70 -7.00 21.56
CA GLU A 269 14.10 -6.59 21.37
C GLU A 269 14.23 -5.24 20.66
N MET A 270 15.38 -4.59 20.84
CA MET A 270 15.74 -3.36 20.12
C MET A 270 16.08 -3.69 18.66
N ILE A 271 15.21 -3.28 17.74
CA ILE A 271 15.41 -3.48 16.29
C ILE A 271 15.69 -2.17 15.53
N ALA A 272 15.43 -1.02 16.16
CA ALA A 272 15.61 0.31 15.59
C ALA A 272 16.23 1.28 16.61
N HIS A 273 16.61 2.47 16.15
CA HIS A 273 17.04 3.55 17.05
C HIS A 273 15.89 3.95 18.01
N PRO A 274 16.15 4.34 19.27
CA PRO A 274 15.09 4.64 20.25
C PRO A 274 14.11 5.75 19.87
N VAL A 275 14.49 6.63 18.94
CA VAL A 275 13.58 7.68 18.43
C VAL A 275 12.51 7.13 17.48
N VAL A 276 12.70 5.91 16.96
CA VAL A 276 11.81 5.30 15.98
C VAL A 276 10.62 4.68 16.68
N ASN A 277 9.45 5.17 16.32
CA ASN A 277 8.15 4.62 16.68
C ASN A 277 7.37 4.42 15.38
N ALA A 278 6.79 3.24 15.19
CA ALA A 278 6.14 2.89 13.93
C ALA A 278 4.89 2.06 14.13
N VAL A 279 3.91 2.30 13.25
CA VAL A 279 2.53 1.82 13.38
C VAL A 279 2.03 1.33 12.02
N ASP A 280 1.21 0.28 12.04
CA ASP A 280 0.29 -0.02 10.96
C ASP A 280 -1.15 0.21 11.44
N ASP A 281 -1.81 1.23 10.89
CA ASP A 281 -3.13 1.68 11.35
C ASP A 281 -4.18 1.50 10.25
N GLY A 282 -5.14 0.59 10.45
CA GLY A 282 -6.25 0.45 9.51
C GLY A 282 -7.48 1.29 9.83
N THR A 283 -7.48 2.01 10.96
CA THR A 283 -8.64 2.76 11.47
C THR A 283 -8.71 4.21 10.96
N MET A 284 -7.69 4.65 10.20
CA MET A 284 -7.62 6.01 9.67
C MET A 284 -8.73 6.25 8.63
N THR A 285 -9.43 7.38 8.74
CA THR A 285 -10.54 7.68 7.85
C THR A 285 -10.07 8.07 6.44
N ASN A 286 -10.59 7.39 5.42
CA ASN A 286 -10.42 7.71 3.99
C ASN A 286 -8.99 7.63 3.44
N GLU A 287 -8.01 7.19 4.24
CA GLU A 287 -6.67 6.93 3.74
C GLU A 287 -6.66 5.81 2.69
N TRP A 288 -5.73 5.89 1.75
CA TRP A 288 -5.65 4.96 0.61
C TRP A 288 -5.46 3.49 1.00
N GLY A 289 -4.78 3.22 2.12
CA GLY A 289 -4.57 1.88 2.66
C GLY A 289 -5.66 1.39 3.62
N SER A 290 -6.61 2.25 3.99
CA SER A 290 -7.68 1.91 4.93
C SER A 290 -8.71 0.97 4.34
N ILE A 291 -9.34 0.19 5.21
CA ILE A 291 -10.48 -0.69 4.95
C ILE A 291 -11.27 -0.82 6.26
N HIS A 292 -12.58 -1.08 6.18
CA HIS A 292 -13.41 -1.29 7.37
C HIS A 292 -13.10 -2.62 8.05
N ILE A 293 -13.01 -3.66 7.22
CA ILE A 293 -12.65 -5.02 7.62
C ILE A 293 -11.55 -5.53 6.70
N ASP A 294 -10.69 -6.37 7.26
CA ASP A 294 -9.75 -7.14 6.46
C ASP A 294 -10.47 -8.18 5.60
N ASP A 295 -9.76 -8.75 4.64
CA ASP A 295 -10.31 -9.75 3.72
C ASP A 295 -10.46 -11.14 4.36
N GLU A 296 -10.38 -11.24 5.69
CA GLU A 296 -10.74 -12.39 6.50
C GLU A 296 -11.89 -12.07 7.49
N GLY A 297 -12.48 -10.88 7.39
CA GLY A 297 -13.65 -10.43 8.14
C GLY A 297 -13.38 -9.91 9.54
N MET A 298 -12.14 -9.57 9.87
CA MET A 298 -11.78 -8.93 11.13
C MET A 298 -11.78 -7.40 10.97
N GLU A 299 -12.31 -6.67 11.95
CA GLU A 299 -12.15 -5.20 11.99
C GLU A 299 -10.67 -4.82 11.92
N THR A 300 -10.39 -3.75 11.20
CA THR A 300 -9.05 -3.19 11.23
C THR A 300 -8.74 -2.54 12.58
N GLN A 301 -7.46 -2.44 12.90
CA GLN A 301 -6.99 -1.91 14.17
C GLN A 301 -5.73 -1.07 13.97
N ARG A 302 -5.41 -0.28 14.99
CA ARG A 302 -4.11 0.35 15.13
C ARG A 302 -3.12 -0.61 15.80
N THR A 303 -2.12 -1.05 15.07
CA THR A 303 -1.09 -1.98 15.57
C THR A 303 0.23 -1.24 15.77
N GLN A 304 0.66 -1.08 17.03
CA GLN A 304 2.00 -0.57 17.33
C GLN A 304 3.04 -1.64 16.97
N LEU A 305 3.82 -1.39 15.92
CA LEU A 305 4.85 -2.31 15.43
C LEU A 305 6.17 -2.10 16.17
N ILE A 306 6.59 -0.84 16.30
CA ILE A 306 7.82 -0.46 17.00
C ILE A 306 7.50 0.64 18.01
N LYS A 307 7.94 0.49 19.25
CA LYS A 307 7.85 1.52 20.29
C LYS A 307 9.23 1.76 20.90
N ASP A 308 9.69 3.00 20.85
CA ASP A 308 10.99 3.43 21.37
C ASP A 308 12.14 2.51 20.90
N GLY A 309 12.13 2.17 19.60
CA GLY A 309 13.09 1.27 18.97
C GLY A 309 12.87 -0.24 19.20
N LYS A 310 11.93 -0.63 20.07
CA LYS A 310 11.62 -2.04 20.37
C LYS A 310 10.52 -2.60 19.49
N LEU A 311 10.67 -3.84 19.04
CA LEU A 311 9.62 -4.57 18.35
C LEU A 311 8.50 -4.96 19.32
N THR A 312 7.28 -4.50 19.08
CA THR A 312 6.13 -4.73 19.97
C THR A 312 5.06 -5.62 19.38
N SER A 313 4.92 -5.66 18.05
CA SER A 313 3.90 -6.48 17.38
C SER A 313 4.33 -6.89 15.97
N PHE A 314 3.71 -7.96 15.47
CA PHE A 314 3.70 -8.32 14.04
C PHE A 314 2.33 -8.00 13.43
N MET A 315 2.25 -7.95 12.10
CA MET A 315 0.98 -7.95 11.36
C MET A 315 0.57 -9.39 11.09
N VAL A 316 -0.58 -9.80 11.61
CA VAL A 316 -0.97 -11.20 11.75
C VAL A 316 -2.30 -11.48 11.05
N ASP A 317 -2.26 -12.36 10.07
CA ASP A 317 -3.44 -12.99 9.44
C ASP A 317 -3.84 -14.29 10.16
N LYS A 318 -4.97 -14.89 9.79
CA LYS A 318 -5.49 -16.10 10.44
C LYS A 318 -4.49 -17.26 10.41
N MET A 319 -3.91 -17.56 9.23
CA MET A 319 -2.94 -18.65 9.09
C MET A 319 -1.61 -18.33 9.78
N GLY A 320 -1.17 -17.07 9.77
CA GLY A 320 -0.01 -16.61 10.54
C GLY A 320 -0.21 -16.78 12.04
N GLY A 321 -1.38 -16.41 12.56
CA GLY A 321 -1.73 -16.61 13.97
C GLY A 321 -1.69 -18.08 14.37
N MET A 322 -2.25 -18.98 13.54
CA MET A 322 -2.17 -20.43 13.79
C MET A 322 -0.72 -20.95 13.83
N LYS A 323 0.15 -20.46 12.93
CA LYS A 323 1.55 -20.92 12.83
C LYS A 323 2.48 -20.34 13.88
N THR A 324 2.18 -19.14 14.39
CA THR A 324 3.09 -18.38 15.26
C THR A 324 2.60 -18.23 16.69
N GLY A 325 1.29 -18.41 16.92
CA GLY A 325 0.65 -18.16 18.21
C GLY A 325 0.35 -16.67 18.49
N TYR A 326 0.77 -15.74 17.63
CA TYR A 326 0.45 -14.33 17.80
C TYR A 326 -1.02 -14.04 17.51
N ALA A 327 -1.59 -13.06 18.20
CA ALA A 327 -2.97 -12.62 17.99
C ALA A 327 -3.14 -11.95 16.62
N ARG A 328 -4.27 -12.18 15.96
CA ARG A 328 -4.63 -11.55 14.68
C ARG A 328 -4.75 -10.03 14.82
N THR A 329 -4.48 -9.30 13.74
CA THR A 329 -4.41 -7.83 13.78
C THR A 329 -5.29 -7.10 12.76
N GLY A 330 -6.27 -7.78 12.16
CA GLY A 330 -7.07 -7.21 11.07
C GLY A 330 -6.22 -6.85 9.85
N SER A 331 -5.18 -7.65 9.57
CA SER A 331 -4.19 -7.41 8.52
C SER A 331 -4.25 -8.46 7.40
N GLY A 332 -5.23 -9.36 7.39
CA GLY A 332 -5.37 -10.36 6.33
C GLY A 332 -5.93 -9.74 5.06
N ARG A 333 -5.10 -9.48 4.03
CA ARG A 333 -5.55 -8.80 2.79
C ARG A 333 -5.21 -9.57 1.51
N ARG A 334 -6.03 -9.38 0.48
CA ARG A 334 -5.88 -9.94 -0.87
C ARG A 334 -6.22 -8.90 -1.95
N GLN A 335 -5.65 -9.05 -3.14
CA GLN A 335 -5.93 -8.18 -4.28
C GLN A 335 -7.38 -8.28 -4.76
N ASN A 336 -7.87 -9.51 -4.93
CA ASN A 336 -9.20 -9.86 -5.42
C ASN A 336 -9.51 -11.35 -5.11
N TYR A 337 -10.68 -11.83 -5.51
CA TYR A 337 -11.15 -13.20 -5.31
C TYR A 337 -10.23 -14.30 -5.89
N LYS A 338 -9.28 -13.97 -6.77
CA LYS A 338 -8.34 -14.94 -7.36
C LYS A 338 -7.14 -15.23 -6.44
N PHE A 339 -6.96 -14.47 -5.37
CA PHE A 339 -5.81 -14.60 -4.47
C PHE A 339 -6.25 -14.99 -3.05
N ALA A 340 -5.53 -15.92 -2.43
CA ALA A 340 -5.64 -16.16 -0.99
C ALA A 340 -5.12 -14.93 -0.22
N PRO A 341 -5.73 -14.56 0.92
CA PRO A 341 -5.24 -13.46 1.73
C PRO A 341 -3.99 -13.91 2.48
N THR A 342 -3.15 -12.92 2.80
CA THR A 342 -2.03 -13.10 3.72
C THR A 342 -1.93 -11.87 4.64
N SER A 343 -1.06 -11.91 5.64
CA SER A 343 -0.76 -10.71 6.46
C SER A 343 -0.19 -9.60 5.58
N ARG A 344 -0.81 -8.42 5.59
CA ARG A 344 -0.45 -7.28 4.76
C ARG A 344 -0.60 -5.95 5.50
N MET A 345 0.23 -4.99 5.13
CA MET A 345 0.15 -3.58 5.53
C MET A 345 -1.15 -2.89 5.11
N ARG A 346 -1.50 -1.82 5.82
CA ARG A 346 -2.64 -0.90 5.59
C ARG A 346 -2.12 0.53 5.44
N ASN A 347 -2.17 1.33 6.50
CA ASN A 347 -1.48 2.62 6.58
C ASN A 347 -0.29 2.48 7.51
N THR A 348 0.90 2.31 6.94
CA THR A 348 2.11 1.96 7.69
C THR A 348 3.07 3.14 7.69
N PHE A 349 3.40 3.65 8.88
CA PHE A 349 4.17 4.88 9.01
C PHE A 349 5.04 4.96 10.26
N ILE A 350 6.05 5.83 10.19
CA ILE A 350 6.82 6.29 11.35
C ILE A 350 6.06 7.45 12.00
N GLU A 351 5.85 7.39 13.31
CA GLU A 351 5.16 8.42 14.08
C GLU A 351 6.01 9.71 14.19
N ALA A 352 5.35 10.84 14.42
CA ALA A 352 6.03 12.12 14.60
C ALA A 352 6.98 12.10 15.81
N GLY A 353 8.19 12.62 15.62
CA GLY A 353 9.18 12.90 16.65
C GLY A 353 9.20 14.39 17.00
N ASN A 354 10.36 14.85 17.47
CA ASN A 354 10.52 16.21 18.03
C ASN A 354 11.44 17.12 17.21
N SER A 355 12.20 16.57 16.26
CA SER A 355 13.19 17.35 15.51
C SER A 355 12.54 18.24 14.44
N SER A 356 13.20 19.34 14.09
CA SER A 356 12.85 20.14 12.91
C SER A 356 13.67 19.72 11.68
N LEU A 357 13.18 20.03 10.48
CA LEU A 357 13.93 19.80 9.24
C LEU A 357 15.23 20.61 9.25
N GLU A 358 15.19 21.84 9.75
CA GLU A 358 16.35 22.73 9.86
C GLU A 358 17.42 22.15 10.80
N GLU A 359 17.03 21.57 11.94
CA GLU A 359 17.94 20.88 12.85
C GLU A 359 18.64 19.70 12.15
N MET A 360 17.89 18.89 11.39
CA MET A 360 18.46 17.77 10.63
C MET A 360 19.46 18.25 9.58
N ILE A 361 19.07 19.22 8.75
CA ILE A 361 19.91 19.79 7.69
C ILE A 361 21.17 20.41 8.30
N SER A 362 21.03 21.24 9.35
CA SER A 362 22.15 21.92 10.01
C SER A 362 23.16 20.98 10.68
N SER A 363 22.72 19.75 11.03
CA SER A 363 23.58 18.72 11.62
C SER A 363 24.50 18.00 10.62
N ILE A 364 24.40 18.31 9.33
CA ILE A 364 25.11 17.60 8.26
C ILE A 364 26.15 18.52 7.61
N GLU A 365 27.43 18.13 7.71
CA GLU A 365 28.53 18.82 7.00
C GLU A 365 28.47 18.55 5.49
N LYS A 366 28.26 17.29 5.10
CA LYS A 366 28.10 16.88 3.70
C LYS A 366 27.17 15.69 3.60
N GLY A 367 26.13 15.80 2.78
CA GLY A 367 25.13 14.75 2.58
C GLY A 367 24.10 15.15 1.54
N ILE A 368 22.95 14.47 1.51
CA ILE A 368 21.85 14.83 0.61
C ILE A 368 20.52 14.97 1.34
N TYR A 369 19.67 15.85 0.84
CA TYR A 369 18.26 15.93 1.18
C TYR A 369 17.43 15.28 0.07
N ALA A 370 16.95 14.07 0.32
CA ALA A 370 16.03 13.34 -0.54
C ALA A 370 14.59 13.82 -0.27
N LYS A 371 14.23 14.96 -0.86
CA LYS A 371 12.93 15.62 -0.62
C LYS A 371 11.74 14.80 -1.09
N LYS A 372 11.84 14.14 -2.25
CA LYS A 372 10.80 13.19 -2.73
C LYS A 372 11.40 11.85 -3.07
N MET A 373 10.85 10.80 -2.46
CA MET A 373 11.16 9.41 -2.76
C MET A 373 10.28 8.88 -3.90
N GLY A 374 10.80 7.88 -4.61
CA GLY A 374 10.07 7.06 -5.56
C GLY A 374 9.85 5.65 -5.03
N GLY A 375 9.38 4.76 -5.91
CA GLY A 375 9.24 3.33 -5.58
C GLY A 375 10.59 2.68 -5.25
N GLY A 376 10.52 1.51 -4.64
CA GLY A 376 11.67 0.67 -4.34
C GLY A 376 11.33 -0.81 -4.42
N SER A 377 12.31 -1.63 -4.07
CA SER A 377 12.13 -3.06 -3.89
C SER A 377 12.99 -3.58 -2.75
N VAL A 378 12.54 -4.65 -2.11
CA VAL A 378 13.30 -5.41 -1.11
C VAL A 378 13.53 -6.83 -1.58
N GLN A 379 14.70 -7.37 -1.26
CA GLN A 379 14.99 -8.79 -1.34
C GLN A 379 14.74 -9.43 0.04
N PRO A 380 13.64 -10.19 0.24
CA PRO A 380 13.24 -10.63 1.58
C PRO A 380 14.27 -11.49 2.30
N GLY A 381 15.05 -12.28 1.56
CA GLY A 381 16.04 -13.20 2.15
C GLY A 381 17.28 -12.51 2.73
N THR A 382 17.68 -11.36 2.19
CA THR A 382 18.84 -10.58 2.67
C THR A 382 18.41 -9.35 3.47
N GLY A 383 17.16 -8.90 3.30
CA GLY A 383 16.66 -7.64 3.83
C GLY A 383 17.26 -6.41 3.13
N GLU A 384 17.94 -6.60 2.00
CA GLU A 384 18.50 -5.53 1.18
C GLU A 384 17.38 -4.84 0.40
N PHE A 385 17.38 -3.51 0.41
CA PHE A 385 16.43 -2.72 -0.36
C PHE A 385 17.15 -1.66 -1.19
N ASN A 386 16.45 -1.20 -2.24
CA ASN A 386 16.84 -0.03 -3.01
C ASN A 386 15.64 0.91 -3.22
N PHE A 387 15.90 2.21 -3.23
CA PHE A 387 14.88 3.24 -3.49
C PHE A 387 15.36 4.30 -4.44
N ALA A 388 14.54 4.66 -5.42
CA ALA A 388 14.82 5.81 -6.28
C ALA A 388 14.50 7.12 -5.53
N VAL A 389 15.40 8.09 -5.60
CA VAL A 389 15.14 9.47 -5.15
C VAL A 389 14.70 10.29 -6.35
N ARG A 390 13.51 10.87 -6.28
CA ARG A 390 12.88 11.59 -7.39
C ARG A 390 13.17 13.09 -7.40
N GLU A 391 13.52 13.64 -6.25
CA GLU A 391 13.94 15.04 -6.06
C GLU A 391 14.95 15.06 -4.91
N ALA A 392 16.17 15.51 -5.19
CA ALA A 392 17.28 15.51 -4.25
C ALA A 392 18.04 16.84 -4.30
N TYR A 393 18.63 17.22 -3.17
CA TYR A 393 19.51 18.37 -3.08
C TYR A 393 20.77 18.02 -2.29
N LEU A 394 21.88 18.67 -2.61
CA LEU A 394 23.11 18.56 -1.84
C LEU A 394 22.98 19.36 -0.53
N ILE A 395 23.50 18.80 0.56
CA ILE A 395 23.69 19.50 1.83
C ILE A 395 25.19 19.76 2.02
N GLU A 396 25.56 21.02 2.21
CA GLU A 396 26.94 21.44 2.50
C GLU A 396 26.94 22.43 3.66
N ASN A 397 27.74 22.15 4.69
CA ASN A 397 27.89 22.97 5.90
C ASN A 397 26.55 23.36 6.52
N GLY A 398 25.65 22.38 6.65
CA GLY A 398 24.35 22.59 7.27
C GLY A 398 23.32 23.33 6.41
N LYS A 399 23.52 23.40 5.08
CA LYS A 399 22.63 24.13 4.17
C LYS A 399 22.34 23.34 2.90
N ILE A 400 21.10 23.43 2.43
CA ILE A 400 20.72 22.93 1.09
C ILE A 400 21.34 23.85 0.03
N THR A 401 22.11 23.30 -0.90
CA THR A 401 22.82 24.09 -1.92
C THR A 401 22.24 23.93 -3.32
N LYS A 402 22.51 22.79 -3.98
CA LYS A 402 22.17 22.58 -5.39
C LYS A 402 21.28 21.35 -5.60
N PRO A 403 20.38 21.37 -6.61
CA PRO A 403 19.60 20.19 -6.98
C PRO A 403 20.51 19.11 -7.58
N LEU A 404 20.12 17.86 -7.38
CA LEU A 404 20.84 16.70 -7.86
C LEU A 404 19.96 15.87 -8.80
N LYS A 405 20.59 15.18 -9.74
CA LYS A 405 19.97 14.10 -10.51
C LYS A 405 19.49 12.98 -9.58
N THR A 406 18.72 12.06 -10.16
CA THR A 406 18.24 10.86 -9.49
C THR A 406 19.37 10.12 -8.78
N ALA A 407 19.08 9.68 -7.56
CA ALA A 407 19.95 8.82 -6.77
C ALA A 407 19.22 7.53 -6.44
N THR A 408 19.96 6.50 -6.06
CA THR A 408 19.40 5.30 -5.44
C THR A 408 19.92 5.17 -4.02
N LEU A 409 19.04 5.02 -3.03
CA LEU A 409 19.43 4.70 -1.66
C LEU A 409 19.45 3.19 -1.48
N ILE A 410 20.53 2.65 -0.90
CA ILE A 410 20.72 1.20 -0.72
C ILE A 410 21.11 0.94 0.73
N SER A 411 20.44 -0.02 1.37
CA SER A 411 20.83 -0.51 2.70
C SER A 411 20.17 -1.86 2.99
N THR A 412 20.30 -2.34 4.23
CA THR A 412 19.48 -3.41 4.78
C THR A 412 18.51 -2.88 5.81
N GLY A 413 17.36 -3.54 5.95
CA GLY A 413 16.33 -3.19 6.94
C GLY A 413 16.87 -3.00 8.36
N PRO A 414 17.54 -4.02 8.95
CA PRO A 414 18.10 -3.92 10.30
C PRO A 414 19.17 -2.85 10.48
N LYS A 415 19.96 -2.55 9.43
CA LYS A 415 20.98 -1.49 9.49
C LYS A 415 20.30 -0.14 9.50
N VAL A 416 19.46 0.15 8.50
CA VAL A 416 18.91 1.50 8.31
C VAL A 416 18.06 1.96 9.49
N LEU A 417 17.27 1.07 10.11
CA LEU A 417 16.42 1.41 11.25
C LEU A 417 17.22 1.88 12.48
N LYS A 418 18.47 1.41 12.63
CA LYS A 418 19.38 1.83 13.70
C LYS A 418 20.09 3.15 13.39
N GLU A 419 20.20 3.48 12.10
CA GLU A 419 20.82 4.71 11.61
C GLU A 419 19.84 5.91 11.60
N ILE A 420 18.55 5.70 11.90
CA ILE A 420 17.56 6.79 12.01
C ILE A 420 17.77 7.54 13.33
N SER A 421 18.59 8.59 13.32
CA SER A 421 18.98 9.34 14.52
C SER A 421 18.03 10.47 14.88
N MET A 422 17.29 11.02 13.91
CA MET A 422 16.34 12.12 14.11
C MET A 422 15.04 11.86 13.36
N VAL A 423 13.91 12.16 14.02
CA VAL A 423 12.55 12.02 13.45
C VAL A 423 11.81 13.33 13.68
N GLY A 424 11.24 13.85 12.60
CA GLY A 424 10.64 15.17 12.53
C GLY A 424 9.23 15.23 13.11
N LYS A 425 8.71 16.46 13.25
CA LYS A 425 7.32 16.72 13.65
C LYS A 425 6.33 16.86 12.48
N ASP A 426 6.84 16.95 11.26
CA ASP A 426 6.13 17.27 10.02
C ASP A 426 5.52 16.02 9.35
N MET A 427 4.75 15.25 10.11
CA MET A 427 4.15 14.00 9.64
C MET A 427 3.28 14.20 8.39
N ALA A 428 3.51 13.37 7.38
CA ALA A 428 2.65 13.29 6.21
C ALA A 428 2.50 11.84 5.74
N LEU A 429 1.39 11.56 5.06
CA LEU A 429 1.04 10.28 4.47
C LEU A 429 1.06 10.38 2.94
N ALA A 430 1.27 9.25 2.27
CA ALA A 430 1.22 9.18 0.82
C ALA A 430 0.66 7.84 0.31
N PRO A 431 -0.19 7.86 -0.73
CA PRO A 431 -0.80 6.67 -1.28
C PRO A 431 0.19 5.86 -2.13
N GLY A 432 0.28 4.57 -1.84
CA GLY A 432 1.14 3.60 -2.52
C GLY A 432 0.40 2.32 -2.93
N MET A 433 1.12 1.43 -3.59
CA MET A 433 0.64 0.08 -3.89
C MET A 433 1.67 -0.90 -3.40
N CYS A 434 1.22 -1.94 -2.70
CA CYS A 434 2.09 -2.96 -2.15
C CYS A 434 1.83 -4.28 -2.86
N GLY A 435 2.87 -4.91 -3.40
CA GLY A 435 2.80 -6.23 -4.04
C GLY A 435 3.29 -7.34 -3.11
N SER A 436 2.56 -8.46 -3.05
CA SER A 436 3.01 -9.67 -2.34
C SER A 436 2.36 -10.92 -2.94
N VAL A 437 2.50 -12.07 -2.29
CA VAL A 437 1.90 -13.34 -2.71
C VAL A 437 0.36 -13.30 -2.76
N SER A 438 -0.28 -12.38 -2.03
CA SER A 438 -1.73 -12.13 -2.10
C SER A 438 -2.13 -11.09 -3.16
N GLY A 439 -1.20 -10.74 -4.06
CA GLY A 439 -1.37 -9.75 -5.11
C GLY A 439 -1.03 -8.31 -4.68
N SER A 440 -1.43 -7.35 -5.50
CA SER A 440 -1.25 -5.92 -5.30
C SER A 440 -2.45 -5.29 -4.57
N VAL A 441 -2.19 -4.63 -3.44
CA VAL A 441 -3.23 -3.98 -2.62
C VAL A 441 -2.91 -2.50 -2.39
N PRO A 442 -3.92 -1.62 -2.28
CA PRO A 442 -3.74 -0.23 -1.84
C PRO A 442 -3.13 -0.17 -0.44
N THR A 443 -2.06 0.60 -0.25
CA THR A 443 -1.43 0.85 1.05
C THR A 443 -1.00 2.30 1.17
N THR A 444 -1.12 2.89 2.34
CA THR A 444 -0.55 4.20 2.60
C THR A 444 0.80 4.03 3.28
N VAL A 445 1.81 4.74 2.81
CA VAL A 445 3.09 4.89 3.51
C VAL A 445 3.13 6.25 4.19
N GLY A 446 3.97 6.40 5.19
CA GLY A 446 4.12 7.70 5.84
C GLY A 446 5.32 7.83 6.73
N GLN A 447 5.76 9.06 6.90
CA GLN A 447 6.71 9.48 7.91
C GLN A 447 6.73 11.00 7.99
N PRO A 448 7.22 11.58 9.10
CA PRO A 448 7.79 12.93 9.07
C PRO A 448 9.14 12.92 8.34
N SER A 449 9.73 14.10 8.14
CA SER A 449 11.13 14.16 7.72
C SER A 449 12.00 13.38 8.72
N LEU A 450 13.01 12.67 8.26
CA LEU A 450 13.92 11.93 9.14
C LEU A 450 15.36 11.99 8.65
N LYS A 451 16.31 11.83 9.56
CA LYS A 451 17.73 11.73 9.25
C LYS A 451 18.21 10.29 9.41
N VAL A 452 18.83 9.77 8.36
CA VAL A 452 19.64 8.55 8.39
C VAL A 452 21.10 8.96 8.44
N ASP A 453 21.82 8.57 9.48
CA ASP A 453 23.22 9.00 9.70
C ASP A 453 24.18 8.42 8.67
N ASN A 454 23.94 7.17 8.24
CA ASN A 454 24.75 6.54 7.21
C ASN A 454 23.94 5.60 6.29
N ILE A 455 23.87 5.93 5.00
CA ILE A 455 23.27 5.08 3.97
C ILE A 455 24.07 5.18 2.66
N LEU A 456 24.12 4.09 1.90
CA LEU A 456 24.79 4.08 0.60
C LEU A 456 23.93 4.83 -0.41
N VAL A 457 24.48 5.90 -0.97
CA VAL A 457 23.92 6.63 -2.10
C VAL A 457 24.61 6.15 -3.37
N GLY A 458 23.84 5.55 -4.27
CA GLY A 458 24.24 5.28 -5.64
C GLY A 458 23.93 6.48 -6.52
N GLY A 459 24.93 7.31 -6.80
CA GLY A 459 24.82 8.40 -7.76
C GLY A 459 24.73 7.87 -9.19
N GLY A 460 23.74 8.35 -9.95
CA GLY A 460 23.70 8.18 -11.40
C GLY A 460 24.52 9.27 -12.09
N ASN A 461 25.29 8.90 -13.12
CA ASN A 461 25.94 9.85 -14.04
C ASN A 461 24.90 10.59 -14.89
#